data_AF-A0AAW2CL45-F1
#
_entry.id   AF-A0AAW2CL45-F1
#
_cell.length_a   1.000
_cell.length_b   1.000
_cell.length_c   1.000
_cell.angle_alpha   90.00
_cell.angle_beta   90.00
_cell.angle_gamma   90.00
#
_symmetry.space_group_name_H-M   'P 1'
#
loop_
_entity.id
_entity.type
_entity.pdbx_description
1 polymer ?
#
loop_
_entity_poly.entity_id
_entity_poly.type
_entity_poly.pdbx_seq_one_letter_code
_entity_poly.pdbx_strand_id
1 'polypeptide(L)'
;MGVPFLVATSNCNLSSLHYLDGVDAEVTKQFVYDIPSEGDSAYHPLVFQVTKFSCGGFTIGMGLSHSSEPTVKPVWERERLVGTPTEEPFQLHVDRTSLATSPYLPTTDLLHKCFYVSGDSIKRLKMSLMEEYGSENLNEIFTTIEALSAHVWRSRFRALKLNSDGKILFWLVVGIRKLLNPPLPDGYYGNAFTEANVELMGGEFNEVPLSKVVKLIKDRKKVASKSDYIMHSLGVLERCREVNIKFNG
;
A
#
# COMPACT_ATOMS: atom_id res chain seq x y z
N MET A 1 16.56 23.16 -20.53
CA MET A 1 17.42 22.41 -19.59
C MET A 1 17.26 20.93 -19.91
N GLY A 2 18.35 20.18 -20.02
CA GLY A 2 18.30 18.73 -20.28
C GLY A 2 18.13 17.92 -19.00
N VAL A 3 17.66 16.69 -19.13
CA VAL A 3 17.64 15.70 -18.04
C VAL A 3 19.06 15.16 -17.89
N PRO A 4 19.72 15.28 -16.71
CA PRO A 4 21.02 14.68 -16.51
C PRO A 4 20.93 13.16 -16.65
N PHE A 5 21.87 12.65 -17.44
CA PHE A 5 22.03 11.25 -17.71
C PHE A 5 23.42 10.85 -17.22
N LEU A 6 23.45 10.05 -16.16
CA LEU A 6 24.68 9.57 -15.53
C LEU A 6 24.92 8.14 -15.98
N VAL A 7 26.17 7.85 -16.32
CA VAL A 7 26.62 6.49 -16.60
C VAL A 7 27.57 6.08 -15.48
N ALA A 8 27.16 5.08 -14.71
CA ALA A 8 27.98 4.43 -13.70
C ALA A 8 28.42 3.05 -14.18
N THR A 9 29.49 2.53 -13.59
CA THR A 9 29.93 1.15 -13.82
C THR A 9 30.05 0.44 -12.49
N SER A 10 29.65 -0.83 -12.47
CA SER A 10 29.82 -1.72 -11.33
C SER A 10 30.77 -2.85 -11.70
N ASN A 11 31.72 -3.12 -10.82
CA ASN A 11 32.70 -4.21 -10.97
C ASN A 11 32.13 -5.58 -10.58
N CYS A 12 30.87 -5.65 -10.18
CA CYS A 12 30.19 -6.91 -9.90
C CYS A 12 29.26 -7.33 -11.04
N ASN A 13 28.87 -8.62 -11.04
CA ASN A 13 27.82 -9.12 -11.91
C ASN A 13 26.44 -8.82 -11.30
N LEU A 14 25.46 -8.50 -12.14
CA LEU A 14 24.09 -8.24 -11.68
C LEU A 14 23.47 -9.46 -10.96
N SER A 15 23.87 -10.68 -11.34
CA SER A 15 23.48 -11.92 -10.66
C SER A 15 24.01 -12.01 -9.23
N SER A 16 25.15 -11.37 -8.92
CA SER A 16 25.70 -11.28 -7.56
C SER A 16 24.83 -10.41 -6.64
N LEU A 17 23.98 -9.56 -7.23
CA LEU A 17 22.97 -8.77 -6.52
C LEU A 17 21.57 -9.38 -6.61
N HIS A 18 21.47 -10.66 -7.01
CA HIS A 18 20.17 -11.32 -7.25
C HIS A 18 19.24 -10.52 -8.15
N TYR A 19 19.78 -9.81 -9.16
CA TYR A 19 18.99 -8.94 -10.05
C TYR A 19 18.18 -7.86 -9.32
N LEU A 20 18.68 -7.40 -8.16
CA LEU A 20 18.03 -6.46 -7.24
C LEU A 20 16.82 -7.04 -6.49
N ASP A 21 16.54 -8.34 -6.62
CA ASP A 21 15.48 -8.98 -5.84
C ASP A 21 15.89 -9.10 -4.37
N GLY A 22 15.13 -8.46 -3.48
CA GLY A 22 15.35 -8.53 -2.04
C GLY A 22 16.60 -7.78 -1.55
N VAL A 23 17.10 -6.83 -2.34
CA VAL A 23 18.22 -5.97 -1.98
C VAL A 23 17.76 -4.87 -1.02
N ASP A 24 18.59 -4.56 -0.03
CA ASP A 24 18.31 -3.57 1.01
C ASP A 24 18.18 -2.14 0.42
N ALA A 25 17.47 -1.25 1.12
CA ALA A 25 17.24 0.11 0.68
C ALA A 25 18.56 0.88 0.48
N GLU A 26 19.56 0.61 1.33
CA GLU A 26 20.88 1.21 1.34
C GLU A 26 21.66 0.86 0.07
N VAL A 27 21.57 -0.39 -0.37
CA VAL A 27 22.20 -0.86 -1.60
C VAL A 27 21.42 -0.33 -2.82
N THR A 28 20.09 -0.26 -2.73
CA THR A 28 19.24 0.31 -3.79
C THR A 28 19.53 1.79 -4.03
N LYS A 29 19.78 2.57 -2.97
CA LYS A 29 20.18 3.98 -3.05
C LYS A 29 21.47 4.19 -3.83
N GLN A 30 22.40 3.24 -3.85
CA GLN A 30 23.65 3.36 -4.62
C GLN A 30 23.42 3.37 -6.15
N PHE A 31 22.27 2.85 -6.61
CA PHE A 31 21.91 2.81 -8.02
C PHE A 31 21.11 4.04 -8.49
N VAL A 32 20.79 4.96 -7.58
CA VAL A 32 20.08 6.20 -7.88
C VAL A 32 20.96 7.35 -7.45
N TYR A 33 21.21 8.30 -8.35
CA TYR A 33 21.94 9.50 -7.99
C TYR A 33 21.10 10.38 -7.06
N ASP A 34 21.61 10.64 -5.86
CA ASP A 34 21.00 11.60 -4.95
C ASP A 34 21.18 13.02 -5.52
N ILE A 35 20.06 13.67 -5.84
CA ILE A 35 20.04 15.06 -6.29
C ILE A 35 20.45 15.93 -5.08
N PRO A 36 21.55 16.69 -5.14
CA PRO A 36 21.98 17.51 -4.01
C PRO A 36 20.89 18.51 -3.63
N SER A 37 20.52 18.52 -2.34
CA SER A 37 19.47 19.38 -1.80
C SER A 37 19.85 20.87 -1.76
N GLU A 38 21.15 21.18 -1.77
CA GLU A 38 21.66 22.54 -1.59
C GLU A 38 22.83 22.81 -2.53
N GLY A 39 22.71 23.85 -3.36
CA GLY A 39 23.76 24.30 -4.28
C GLY A 39 23.19 24.99 -5.51
N ASP A 40 23.24 26.32 -5.49
CA ASP A 40 22.82 27.20 -6.57
C ASP A 40 23.58 26.87 -7.87
N SER A 41 22.90 26.33 -8.90
CA SER A 41 23.18 26.49 -10.34
C SER A 41 22.59 25.41 -11.26
N ALA A 42 22.08 24.27 -10.78
CA ALA A 42 21.49 23.27 -11.69
C ALA A 42 20.40 22.42 -11.02
N TYR A 43 19.20 22.99 -10.92
CA TYR A 43 18.04 22.27 -10.44
C TYR A 43 17.57 21.25 -11.47
N HIS A 44 17.78 19.96 -11.18
CA HIS A 44 17.42 18.87 -12.08
C HIS A 44 16.18 18.13 -11.55
N PRO A 45 15.01 18.32 -12.18
CA PRO A 45 13.76 17.73 -11.70
C PRO A 45 13.70 16.20 -11.80
N LEU A 46 14.50 15.65 -12.72
CA LEU A 46 14.57 14.24 -13.04
C LEU A 46 16.05 13.93 -13.33
N VAL A 47 16.54 12.83 -12.79
CA VAL A 47 17.87 12.28 -13.11
C VAL A 47 17.72 10.80 -13.46
N PHE A 48 18.39 10.40 -14.54
CA PHE A 48 18.58 8.99 -14.86
C PHE A 48 20.03 8.60 -14.58
N GLN A 49 20.21 7.50 -13.85
CA GLN A 49 21.49 6.82 -13.73
C GLN A 49 21.40 5.44 -14.38
N VAL A 50 22.23 5.20 -15.39
CA VAL A 50 22.43 3.86 -15.96
C VAL A 50 23.69 3.27 -15.34
N THR A 51 23.56 2.18 -14.61
CA THR A 51 24.72 1.46 -14.05
C THR A 51 24.98 0.22 -14.88
N LYS A 52 26.12 0.16 -15.59
CA LYS A 52 26.55 -1.01 -16.37
C LYS A 52 27.36 -1.97 -15.50
N PHE A 53 27.01 -3.24 -15.52
CA PHE A 53 27.68 -4.30 -14.76
C PHE A 53 28.75 -5.00 -15.61
N SER A 54 29.72 -5.64 -14.97
CA SER A 54 30.78 -6.40 -15.65
C SER A 54 30.25 -7.53 -16.53
N CYS A 55 29.08 -8.09 -16.19
CA CYS A 55 28.39 -9.10 -17.00
C CYS A 55 27.68 -8.54 -18.26
N GLY A 56 27.72 -7.23 -18.49
CA GLY A 56 27.01 -6.58 -19.60
C GLY A 56 25.54 -6.22 -19.28
N GLY A 57 25.01 -6.66 -18.14
CA GLY A 57 23.71 -6.20 -17.63
C GLY A 57 23.75 -4.72 -17.24
N PHE A 58 22.58 -4.10 -17.09
CA PHE A 58 22.47 -2.72 -16.63
C PHE A 58 21.24 -2.52 -15.74
N THR A 59 21.31 -1.53 -14.85
CA THR A 59 20.17 -1.02 -14.09
C THR A 59 19.91 0.43 -14.47
N ILE A 60 18.66 0.87 -14.38
CA ILE A 60 18.26 2.27 -14.59
C ILE A 60 17.66 2.76 -13.28
N GLY A 61 18.39 3.62 -12.58
CA GLY A 61 17.89 4.37 -11.43
C GLY A 61 17.24 5.67 -11.89
N MET A 62 16.08 5.99 -11.32
CA MET A 62 15.37 7.24 -11.58
C MET A 62 15.23 8.00 -10.27
N GLY A 63 15.85 9.18 -10.21
CA GLY A 63 15.66 10.15 -9.14
C GLY A 63 14.67 11.21 -9.58
N LEU A 64 13.61 11.42 -8.81
CA LEU A 64 12.61 12.47 -9.04
C LEU A 64 12.70 13.47 -7.90
N SER A 65 13.01 14.73 -8.22
CA SER A 65 12.81 15.83 -7.29
C SER A 65 11.33 16.19 -7.28
N HIS A 66 10.78 16.58 -6.12
CA HIS A 66 9.37 16.93 -5.90
C HIS A 66 8.85 18.15 -6.71
N SER A 67 9.59 18.58 -7.72
CA SER A 67 9.48 19.84 -8.44
C SER A 67 9.56 19.71 -9.96
N SER A 68 9.67 18.49 -10.48
CA SER A 68 9.47 18.22 -11.90
C SER A 68 8.08 18.64 -12.32
N GLU A 69 7.97 19.39 -13.42
CA GLU A 69 6.68 19.67 -14.04
C GLU A 69 6.07 18.33 -14.51
N PRO A 70 4.93 17.90 -13.93
CA PRO A 70 4.39 16.58 -14.20
C PRO A 70 3.83 16.49 -15.63
N THR A 71 3.93 15.31 -16.25
CA THR A 71 3.39 15.04 -17.61
C THR A 71 1.91 15.36 -17.73
N VAL A 72 1.17 15.28 -16.62
CA VAL A 72 -0.17 15.82 -16.48
C VAL A 72 -0.06 17.09 -15.66
N LYS A 73 -0.55 18.22 -16.21
CA LYS A 73 -0.53 19.52 -15.53
C LYS A 73 -1.11 19.37 -14.11
N PRO A 74 -0.39 19.81 -13.06
CA PRO A 74 -0.85 19.61 -11.70
C PRO A 74 -2.10 20.46 -11.46
N VAL A 75 -3.13 19.85 -10.89
CA VAL A 75 -4.38 20.50 -10.51
C VAL A 75 -4.53 20.43 -9.00
N TRP A 76 -4.64 21.60 -8.36
CA TRP A 76 -4.92 21.69 -6.94
C TRP A 76 -6.41 21.96 -6.74
N GLU A 77 -7.12 20.94 -6.26
CA GLU A 77 -8.53 21.03 -5.86
C GLU A 77 -8.75 20.28 -4.54
N ARG A 78 -7.85 20.50 -3.57
CA ARG A 78 -7.88 19.80 -2.27
C ARG A 78 -9.14 20.13 -1.47
N GLU A 79 -9.69 21.32 -1.66
CA GLU A 79 -10.95 21.79 -1.06
C GLU A 79 -12.13 20.83 -1.32
N ARG A 80 -12.08 20.03 -2.39
CA ARG A 80 -13.09 19.01 -2.69
C ARG A 80 -13.03 17.79 -1.76
N LEU A 81 -11.94 17.65 -0.99
CA LEU A 81 -11.74 16.61 0.00
C LEU A 81 -11.86 17.15 1.44
N VAL A 82 -12.47 18.32 1.61
CA VAL A 82 -12.78 18.85 2.93
C VAL A 82 -14.21 18.45 3.27
N GLY A 83 -14.36 17.59 4.27
CA GLY A 83 -15.67 17.16 4.76
C GLY A 83 -16.28 18.17 5.73
N THR A 84 -17.58 18.04 5.98
CA THR A 84 -18.22 18.72 7.13
C THR A 84 -17.91 17.92 8.39
N PRO A 85 -17.35 18.52 9.45
CA PRO A 85 -17.07 17.82 10.70
C PRO A 85 -18.31 17.09 11.21
N THR A 86 -18.16 15.80 11.51
CA THR A 86 -19.23 15.01 12.11
C THR A 86 -19.38 15.37 13.59
N GLU A 87 -20.63 15.47 14.08
CA GLU A 87 -20.89 15.62 15.52
C GLU A 87 -20.63 14.32 16.30
N GLU A 88 -20.60 13.18 15.59
CA GLU A 88 -20.28 11.90 16.18
C GLU A 88 -18.84 11.90 16.73
N PRO A 89 -18.63 11.45 17.98
CA PRO A 89 -17.30 11.34 18.54
C PRO A 89 -16.48 10.36 17.72
N PHE A 90 -15.24 10.74 17.41
CA PHE A 90 -14.28 9.83 16.78
C PHE A 90 -14.10 8.60 17.65
N GLN A 91 -14.69 7.47 17.24
CA GLN A 91 -14.35 6.19 17.81
C GLN A 91 -13.15 5.66 17.04
N LEU A 92 -11.97 5.71 17.67
CA LEU A 92 -10.87 4.85 17.25
C LEU A 92 -11.41 3.43 17.34
N HIS A 93 -11.72 2.83 16.18
CA HIS A 93 -12.58 1.65 16.08
C HIS A 93 -11.99 0.39 16.74
N VAL A 94 -10.82 0.52 17.38
CA VAL A 94 -10.06 -0.54 18.02
C VAL A 94 -9.54 -0.05 19.36
N ASP A 95 -10.04 -0.66 20.42
CA ASP A 95 -9.36 -0.65 21.70
C ASP A 95 -8.02 -1.37 21.54
N ARG A 96 -6.91 -0.63 21.62
CA ARG A 96 -5.55 -1.18 21.48
C ARG A 96 -5.27 -2.30 22.49
N THR A 97 -5.95 -2.32 23.64
CA THR A 97 -5.79 -3.36 24.66
C THR A 97 -6.42 -4.70 24.25
N SER A 98 -7.33 -4.68 23.28
CA SER A 98 -7.99 -5.88 22.75
C SER A 98 -7.26 -6.53 21.56
N LEU A 99 -6.17 -5.93 21.08
CA LEU A 99 -5.43 -6.42 19.92
C LEU A 99 -4.64 -7.70 20.20
N ALA A 100 -4.54 -8.57 19.20
CA ALA A 100 -3.71 -9.75 19.26
C ALA A 100 -2.23 -9.37 19.41
N THR A 101 -1.57 -10.07 20.32
CA THR A 101 -0.16 -9.93 20.67
C THR A 101 0.65 -11.07 20.04
N SER A 102 1.94 -10.83 19.84
CA SER A 102 2.88 -11.79 19.26
C SER A 102 4.08 -11.95 20.20
N PRO A 103 4.63 -13.15 20.36
CA PRO A 103 5.89 -13.35 21.08
C PRO A 103 7.10 -12.71 20.36
N TYR A 104 6.93 -12.26 19.10
CA TYR A 104 7.98 -11.64 18.30
C TYR A 104 7.86 -10.11 18.23
N LEU A 105 6.86 -9.50 18.88
CA LEU A 105 6.61 -8.06 18.86
C LEU A 105 6.56 -7.47 20.28
N PRO A 106 6.94 -6.19 20.48
CA PRO A 106 7.56 -5.30 19.49
C PRO A 106 9.03 -5.68 19.21
N THR A 107 9.49 -5.45 17.98
CA THR A 107 10.90 -5.66 17.60
C THR A 107 11.36 -4.53 16.69
N THR A 108 12.64 -4.17 16.77
CA THR A 108 13.32 -3.29 15.81
C THR A 108 14.13 -4.06 14.77
N ASP A 109 14.29 -5.37 14.95
CA ASP A 109 14.98 -6.24 14.00
C ASP A 109 14.01 -6.67 12.89
N LEU A 110 13.94 -5.83 11.85
CA LEU A 110 13.05 -6.02 10.71
C LEU A 110 13.87 -6.24 9.43
N LEU A 111 13.54 -7.31 8.71
CA LEU A 111 14.11 -7.60 7.40
C LEU A 111 13.10 -7.27 6.31
N HIS A 112 13.53 -6.49 5.32
CA HIS A 112 12.75 -6.25 4.12
C HIS A 112 13.02 -7.36 3.09
N LYS A 113 11.96 -8.01 2.60
CA LYS A 113 12.05 -9.03 1.55
C LYS A 113 10.94 -8.86 0.52
N CYS A 114 11.30 -9.03 -0.75
CA CYS A 114 10.36 -9.10 -1.85
C CYS A 114 9.96 -10.55 -2.12
N PHE A 115 8.67 -10.80 -2.29
CA PHE A 115 8.14 -12.11 -2.65
C PHE A 115 7.58 -12.06 -4.06
N TYR A 116 8.17 -12.84 -4.97
CA TYR A 116 7.63 -12.99 -6.30
C TYR A 116 6.40 -13.90 -6.28
N VAL A 117 5.25 -13.36 -6.74
CA VAL A 117 4.01 -14.11 -6.86
C VAL A 117 3.64 -14.20 -8.35
N SER A 118 3.86 -15.38 -8.94
CA SER A 118 3.60 -15.59 -10.37
C SER A 118 2.12 -15.52 -10.73
N GLY A 119 1.82 -15.22 -11.99
CA GLY A 119 0.44 -15.25 -12.53
C GLY A 119 -0.25 -16.59 -12.31
N ASP A 120 0.46 -17.71 -12.48
CA ASP A 120 -0.07 -19.05 -12.21
C ASP A 120 -0.39 -19.27 -10.73
N SER A 121 0.43 -18.73 -9.83
CA SER A 121 0.18 -18.81 -8.39
C SER A 121 -1.07 -18.02 -8.00
N ILE A 122 -1.25 -16.83 -8.59
CA ILE A 122 -2.47 -16.02 -8.41
C ILE A 122 -3.70 -16.78 -8.96
N LYS A 123 -3.58 -17.40 -10.14
CA LYS A 123 -4.65 -18.17 -10.76
C LYS A 123 -5.07 -19.36 -9.88
N ARG A 124 -4.10 -20.14 -9.40
CA ARG A 124 -4.36 -21.27 -8.49
C ARG A 124 -5.02 -20.81 -7.19
N LEU A 125 -4.54 -19.72 -6.59
CA LEU A 125 -5.15 -19.15 -5.39
C LEU A 125 -6.61 -18.79 -5.64
N LYS A 126 -6.91 -18.06 -6.73
CA LYS A 126 -8.29 -17.68 -7.05
C LYS A 126 -9.19 -18.88 -7.30
N MET A 127 -8.70 -19.91 -8.01
CA MET A 127 -9.46 -21.15 -8.23
C MET A 127 -9.79 -21.86 -6.91
N SER A 128 -8.79 -22.03 -6.03
CA SER A 128 -9.00 -22.62 -4.69
C SER A 128 -10.01 -21.82 -3.86
N LEU A 129 -9.98 -20.49 -3.92
CA LEU A 129 -10.95 -19.64 -3.22
C LEU A 129 -12.39 -19.83 -3.77
N MET A 130 -12.53 -20.07 -5.07
CA MET A 130 -13.84 -20.34 -5.69
C MET A 130 -14.35 -21.73 -5.30
N GLU A 131 -13.48 -22.74 -5.23
CA GLU A 131 -13.81 -24.09 -4.78
C GLU A 131 -14.27 -24.09 -3.31
N GLU A 132 -13.56 -23.40 -2.43
CA GLU A 132 -13.92 -23.26 -1.01
C GLU A 132 -15.30 -22.59 -0.78
N TYR A 133 -15.73 -21.72 -1.69
CA TYR A 133 -16.96 -20.95 -1.53
C TYR A 133 -18.22 -21.73 -1.95
N GLY A 134 -18.07 -22.81 -2.71
CA GLY A 134 -19.16 -23.62 -3.24
C GLY A 134 -19.87 -23.01 -4.46
N SER A 135 -20.71 -23.80 -5.12
CA SER A 135 -21.42 -23.45 -6.37
C SER A 135 -22.55 -22.43 -6.22
N GLU A 136 -22.78 -21.88 -5.03
CA GLU A 136 -23.96 -21.05 -4.73
C GLU A 136 -23.89 -19.64 -5.33
N ASN A 137 -22.73 -19.18 -5.81
CA ASN A 137 -22.60 -17.91 -6.52
C ASN A 137 -21.47 -17.94 -7.56
N LEU A 138 -21.73 -18.50 -8.75
CA LEU A 138 -20.81 -18.51 -9.90
C LEU A 138 -20.37 -17.10 -10.38
N ASN A 139 -21.00 -16.03 -9.87
CA ASN A 139 -20.68 -14.63 -10.19
C ASN A 139 -19.71 -13.96 -9.19
N GLU A 140 -19.29 -14.64 -8.12
CA GLU A 140 -18.39 -14.06 -7.12
C GLU A 140 -16.93 -14.11 -7.62
N ILE A 141 -16.51 -13.07 -8.34
CA ILE A 141 -15.13 -12.94 -8.81
C ILE A 141 -14.30 -12.18 -7.77
N PHE A 142 -13.21 -12.79 -7.31
CA PHE A 142 -12.22 -12.14 -6.45
C PHE A 142 -11.11 -11.48 -7.28
N THR A 143 -10.85 -10.21 -7.01
CA THR A 143 -9.72 -9.47 -7.57
C THR A 143 -8.41 -10.00 -7.01
N THR A 144 -7.30 -9.75 -7.72
CA THR A 144 -5.96 -10.18 -7.28
C THR A 144 -5.59 -9.55 -5.94
N ILE A 145 -5.93 -8.27 -5.75
CA ILE A 145 -5.63 -7.57 -4.50
C ILE A 145 -6.41 -8.16 -3.32
N GLU A 146 -7.67 -8.54 -3.48
CA GLU A 146 -8.47 -9.14 -2.40
C GLU A 146 -7.93 -10.53 -2.02
N ALA A 147 -7.66 -11.38 -3.02
CA ALA A 147 -7.15 -12.73 -2.82
C ALA A 147 -5.76 -12.72 -2.15
N LEU A 148 -4.82 -11.92 -2.67
CA LEU A 148 -3.47 -11.82 -2.10
C LEU A 148 -3.48 -11.15 -0.72
N SER A 149 -4.32 -10.14 -0.51
CA SER A 149 -4.44 -9.48 0.79
C SER A 149 -4.84 -10.46 1.89
N ALA A 150 -5.90 -11.26 1.66
CA ALA A 150 -6.32 -12.27 2.62
C ALA A 150 -5.22 -13.32 2.87
N HIS A 151 -4.58 -13.80 1.80
CA HIS A 151 -3.54 -14.81 1.89
C HIS A 151 -2.32 -14.30 2.68
N VAL A 152 -1.82 -13.10 2.36
CA VAL A 152 -0.69 -12.46 3.06
C VAL A 152 -1.06 -12.15 4.50
N TRP A 153 -2.27 -11.67 4.76
CA TRP A 153 -2.73 -11.37 6.12
C TRP A 153 -2.76 -12.62 6.99
N ARG A 154 -3.31 -13.73 6.47
CA ARG A 154 -3.33 -15.02 7.17
C ARG A 154 -1.92 -15.59 7.38
N SER A 155 -1.07 -15.51 6.36
CA SER A 155 0.33 -15.92 6.46
C SER A 155 1.09 -15.11 7.52
N ARG A 156 0.89 -13.78 7.57
CA ARG A 156 1.46 -12.90 8.60
C ARG A 156 0.96 -13.25 9.99
N PHE A 157 -0.33 -13.50 10.16
CA PHE A 157 -0.92 -13.92 11.44
C PHE A 157 -0.25 -15.17 11.99
N ARG A 158 -0.10 -16.20 11.14
CA ARG A 158 0.53 -17.47 11.49
C ARG A 158 2.03 -17.32 11.76
N ALA A 159 2.75 -16.61 10.90
CA ALA A 159 4.19 -16.38 11.03
C ALA A 159 4.54 -15.63 12.32
N LEU A 160 3.72 -14.64 12.70
CA LEU A 160 3.90 -13.89 13.93
C LEU A 160 3.37 -14.62 15.17
N LYS A 161 2.75 -15.79 15.05
CA LYS A 161 2.10 -16.50 16.17
C LYS A 161 1.21 -15.57 16.98
N LEU A 162 0.39 -14.78 16.29
CA LEU A 162 -0.59 -13.92 16.96
C LEU A 162 -1.56 -14.78 17.78
N ASN A 163 -1.86 -14.36 19.02
CA ASN A 163 -2.75 -15.12 19.89
C ASN A 163 -4.20 -15.12 19.40
N SER A 164 -4.93 -16.18 19.72
CA SER A 164 -6.32 -16.37 19.27
C SER A 164 -7.32 -15.47 19.97
N ASP A 165 -7.04 -15.06 21.21
CA ASP A 165 -7.98 -14.32 22.06
C ASP A 165 -8.05 -12.82 21.73
N GLY A 166 -7.09 -12.31 20.95
CA GLY A 166 -7.05 -10.91 20.56
C GLY A 166 -7.72 -10.64 19.22
N LYS A 167 -8.16 -9.40 19.03
CA LYS A 167 -8.65 -8.89 17.75
C LYS A 167 -7.50 -8.65 16.78
N ILE A 168 -7.75 -8.90 15.51
CA ILE A 168 -6.83 -8.56 14.43
C ILE A 168 -7.51 -7.61 13.47
N LEU A 169 -6.70 -6.73 12.88
CA LEU A 169 -7.18 -5.77 11.90
C LEU A 169 -6.41 -5.83 10.60
N PHE A 170 -7.16 -5.62 9.52
CA PHE A 170 -6.66 -5.42 8.19
C PHE A 170 -7.22 -4.14 7.61
N TRP A 171 -6.33 -3.29 7.09
CA TRP A 171 -6.65 -2.02 6.46
C TRP A 171 -6.32 -2.13 4.98
N LEU A 172 -7.30 -1.89 4.13
CA LEU A 172 -7.11 -1.80 2.68
C LEU A 172 -7.36 -0.36 2.24
N VAL A 173 -6.35 0.24 1.61
CA VAL A 173 -6.46 1.58 1.03
C VAL A 173 -7.25 1.51 -0.29
N VAL A 174 -8.27 2.34 -0.42
CA VAL A 174 -9.16 2.42 -1.59
C VAL A 174 -9.05 3.80 -2.22
N GLY A 175 -8.55 3.86 -3.45
CA GLY A 175 -8.45 5.13 -4.18
C GLY A 175 -9.83 5.69 -4.56
N ILE A 176 -10.08 6.96 -4.20
CA ILE A 176 -11.41 7.60 -4.39
C ILE A 176 -11.47 8.58 -5.56
N ARG A 177 -10.36 8.82 -6.27
CA ARG A 177 -10.26 9.85 -7.33
C ARG A 177 -11.39 9.74 -8.37
N LYS A 178 -11.70 8.52 -8.82
CA LYS A 178 -12.75 8.24 -9.81
C LYS A 178 -14.13 8.01 -9.21
N LEU A 179 -14.24 7.96 -7.87
CA LEU A 179 -15.45 7.60 -7.14
C LEU A 179 -16.22 8.84 -6.64
N LEU A 180 -15.57 9.99 -6.63
CA LEU A 180 -16.20 11.27 -6.29
C LEU A 180 -17.10 11.74 -7.44
N ASN A 181 -18.09 12.57 -7.11
CA ASN A 181 -18.98 13.20 -8.09
C ASN A 181 -18.94 14.74 -7.97
N PRO A 182 -18.34 15.46 -8.93
CA PRO A 182 -17.61 14.93 -10.10
C PRO A 182 -16.33 14.17 -9.68
N PRO A 183 -15.68 13.40 -10.57
CA PRO A 183 -14.38 12.80 -10.30
C PRO A 183 -13.29 13.86 -10.06
N LEU A 184 -12.22 13.50 -9.34
CA LEU A 184 -11.03 14.36 -9.27
C LEU A 184 -10.32 14.37 -10.64
N PRO A 185 -9.76 15.52 -11.04
CA PRO A 185 -9.04 15.64 -12.30
C PRO A 185 -7.82 14.72 -12.32
N ASP A 186 -7.42 14.26 -13.51
CA ASP A 186 -6.25 13.38 -13.67
C ASP A 186 -4.95 14.03 -13.15
N GLY A 187 -4.89 15.37 -13.14
CA GLY A 187 -3.78 16.15 -12.59
C GLY A 187 -3.78 16.32 -11.07
N TYR A 188 -4.74 15.75 -10.35
CA TYR A 188 -4.79 15.85 -8.89
C TYR A 188 -3.67 15.06 -8.22
N TYR A 189 -2.74 15.79 -7.59
CA TYR A 189 -1.51 15.25 -6.98
C TYR A 189 -1.58 15.10 -5.45
N GLY A 190 -2.73 15.41 -4.83
CA GLY A 190 -2.93 15.18 -3.40
C GLY A 190 -3.25 13.73 -3.04
N ASN A 191 -3.31 13.43 -1.75
CA ASN A 191 -3.83 12.16 -1.23
C ASN A 191 -5.35 12.09 -1.44
N ALA A 192 -5.81 11.03 -2.11
CA ALA A 192 -7.22 10.78 -2.36
C ALA A 192 -7.51 9.29 -2.24
N PHE A 193 -7.71 8.85 -1.00
CA PHE A 193 -8.11 7.50 -0.67
C PHE A 193 -9.02 7.49 0.57
N THR A 194 -9.69 6.38 0.76
CA THR A 194 -10.33 6.00 2.02
C THR A 194 -9.82 4.62 2.45
N GLU A 195 -10.22 4.16 3.62
CA GLU A 195 -9.74 2.92 4.21
C GLU A 195 -10.92 1.95 4.39
N ALA A 196 -10.70 0.70 3.99
CA ALA A 196 -11.61 -0.41 4.22
C ALA A 196 -11.04 -1.32 5.30
N ASN A 197 -11.77 -1.45 6.41
CA ASN A 197 -11.29 -2.17 7.59
C ASN A 197 -12.03 -3.47 7.81
N VAL A 198 -11.26 -4.54 8.03
CA VAL A 198 -11.77 -5.84 8.46
C VAL A 198 -11.22 -6.13 9.85
N GLU A 199 -12.12 -6.39 10.79
CA GLU A 199 -11.81 -6.81 12.16
C GLU A 199 -12.34 -8.22 12.37
N LEU A 200 -11.51 -9.09 12.96
CA LEU A 200 -11.86 -10.46 13.32
C LEU A 200 -11.16 -10.85 14.62
N MET A 201 -11.67 -11.87 15.31
CA MET A 201 -10.93 -12.51 16.40
C MET A 201 -9.84 -13.42 15.83
N GLY A 202 -8.67 -13.48 16.47
CA GLY A 202 -7.55 -14.30 16.00
C GLY A 202 -7.91 -15.78 15.86
N GLY A 203 -8.67 -16.32 16.81
CA GLY A 203 -9.17 -17.69 16.78
C GLY A 203 -10.06 -17.96 15.56
N GLU A 204 -11.08 -17.11 15.37
CA GLU A 204 -11.98 -17.19 14.22
C GLU A 204 -11.19 -17.07 12.90
N PHE A 205 -10.31 -16.09 12.79
CA PHE A 205 -9.59 -15.78 11.57
C PHE A 205 -8.77 -16.95 11.01
N ASN A 206 -8.18 -17.74 11.92
CA ASN A 206 -7.34 -18.87 11.52
C ASN A 206 -8.16 -20.10 11.08
N GLU A 207 -9.39 -20.23 11.59
CA GLU A 207 -10.28 -21.36 11.35
C GLU A 207 -11.23 -21.16 10.16
N VAL A 208 -11.69 -19.93 9.91
CA VAL A 208 -12.61 -19.67 8.80
C VAL A 208 -11.95 -19.96 7.43
N PRO A 209 -12.70 -20.46 6.44
CA PRO A 209 -12.20 -20.59 5.07
C PRO A 209 -11.64 -19.26 4.55
N LEU A 210 -10.57 -19.34 3.74
CA LEU A 210 -9.93 -18.12 3.24
C LEU A 210 -10.88 -17.36 2.31
N SER A 211 -11.73 -18.06 1.59
CA SER A 211 -12.79 -17.50 0.76
C SER A 211 -13.75 -16.57 1.52
N LYS A 212 -14.09 -16.89 2.78
CA LYS A 212 -14.89 -16.01 3.65
C LYS A 212 -14.15 -14.74 4.02
N VAL A 213 -12.86 -14.82 4.31
CA VAL A 213 -12.01 -13.64 4.58
C VAL A 213 -11.93 -12.74 3.35
N VAL A 214 -11.70 -13.31 2.17
CA VAL A 214 -11.64 -12.56 0.92
C VAL A 214 -12.96 -11.84 0.65
N LYS A 215 -14.09 -12.49 0.94
CA LYS A 215 -15.40 -11.85 0.85
C LYS A 215 -15.55 -10.67 1.82
N LEU A 216 -15.14 -10.82 3.09
CA LEU A 216 -15.17 -9.71 4.04
C LEU A 216 -14.36 -8.51 3.55
N ILE A 217 -13.17 -8.75 3.00
CA ILE A 217 -12.34 -7.68 2.40
C ILE A 217 -13.07 -7.03 1.23
N LYS A 218 -13.65 -7.83 0.33
CA LYS A 218 -14.41 -7.34 -0.83
C LYS A 218 -15.62 -6.50 -0.43
N ASP A 219 -16.40 -6.96 0.54
CA ASP A 219 -17.58 -6.27 1.05
C ASP A 219 -17.19 -4.95 1.72
N ARG A 220 -16.14 -4.94 2.55
CA ARG A 220 -15.63 -3.72 3.16
C ARG A 220 -15.08 -2.73 2.13
N LYS A 221 -14.34 -3.21 1.13
CA LYS A 221 -13.90 -2.39 0.00
C LYS A 221 -15.08 -1.77 -0.75
N LYS A 222 -16.15 -2.55 -0.99
CA LYS A 222 -17.37 -2.07 -1.66
C LYS A 222 -18.08 -0.99 -0.85
N VAL A 223 -18.17 -1.14 0.47
CA VAL A 223 -18.69 -0.11 1.38
C VAL A 223 -17.83 1.15 1.31
N ALA A 224 -16.51 0.99 1.41
CA ALA A 224 -15.56 2.10 1.35
C ALA A 224 -15.60 2.86 0.01
N SER A 225 -16.03 2.19 -1.06
CA SER A 225 -16.14 2.81 -2.39
C SER A 225 -17.43 3.63 -2.60
N LYS A 226 -18.35 3.68 -1.61
CA LYS A 226 -19.61 4.43 -1.72
C LYS A 226 -19.41 5.91 -1.38
N SER A 227 -20.08 6.79 -2.12
CA SER A 227 -20.02 8.24 -1.91
C SER A 227 -20.33 8.64 -0.45
N ASP A 228 -21.41 8.12 0.14
CA ASP A 228 -21.80 8.48 1.50
C ASP A 228 -20.74 8.08 2.53
N TYR A 229 -20.10 6.92 2.34
CA TYR A 229 -19.00 6.47 3.19
C TYR A 229 -17.78 7.39 3.05
N ILE A 230 -17.42 7.75 1.81
CA ILE A 230 -16.30 8.66 1.55
C ILE A 230 -16.54 10.00 2.24
N MET A 231 -17.73 10.60 2.08
CA MET A 231 -18.07 11.89 2.68
C MET A 231 -18.09 11.81 4.21
N HIS A 232 -18.62 10.72 4.77
CA HIS A 232 -18.57 10.47 6.19
C HIS A 232 -17.12 10.37 6.71
N SER A 233 -16.26 9.58 6.06
CA SER A 233 -14.84 9.47 6.42
C SER A 233 -14.12 10.82 6.39
N LEU A 234 -14.40 11.67 5.40
CA LEU A 234 -13.85 13.03 5.35
C LEU A 234 -14.31 13.88 6.54
N GLY A 235 -15.59 13.82 6.90
CA GLY A 235 -16.12 14.54 8.05
C GLY A 235 -15.52 14.08 9.38
N VAL A 236 -15.29 12.78 9.54
CA VAL A 236 -14.60 12.21 10.71
C VAL A 236 -13.15 12.69 10.79
N LEU A 237 -12.43 12.74 9.66
CA LEU A 237 -11.05 13.24 9.62
C LEU A 237 -10.97 14.73 9.95
N GLU A 238 -11.90 15.55 9.45
CA GLU A 238 -11.97 16.97 9.80
C GLU A 238 -12.27 17.16 11.29
N ARG A 239 -13.18 16.36 11.87
CA ARG A 239 -13.42 16.37 13.31
C ARG A 239 -12.15 16.06 14.09
N CYS A 240 -11.40 15.02 13.71
CA CYS A 240 -10.12 14.68 14.36
C CYS A 240 -9.11 15.82 14.30
N ARG A 241 -9.10 16.57 13.18
CA ARG A 241 -8.25 17.75 12.98
C ARG A 241 -8.63 18.88 13.95
N GLU A 242 -9.93 19.14 14.12
CA GLU A 242 -10.42 20.17 15.06
C GLU A 242 -10.02 19.86 16.51
N VAL A 243 -10.16 18.60 16.91
CA VAL A 243 -9.86 18.17 18.29
C VAL A 243 -8.40 17.78 18.51
N ASN A 244 -7.51 18.03 17.53
CA ASN A 244 -6.07 17.73 17.58
C ASN A 244 -5.74 16.26 17.96
N ILE A 245 -6.58 15.30 17.54
CA ILE A 245 -6.29 13.88 17.74
C ILE A 245 -5.13 13.50 16.80
N LYS A 246 -4.00 13.11 17.39
CA LYS A 246 -2.86 12.57 16.65
C LYS A 246 -3.02 11.06 16.48
N PHE A 247 -3.00 10.61 15.23
CA PHE A 247 -2.87 9.21 14.89
C PHE A 247 -1.40 8.81 15.00
N ASN A 248 -1.03 8.07 16.05
CA ASN A 248 0.29 7.45 16.12
C ASN A 248 0.28 6.23 15.19
N GLY A 249 0.91 6.38 14.02
CA GLY A 249 1.20 5.30 13.07
C GLY A 249 2.28 4.35 13.55
#